data_AF-A0A929ZT84-F1
#
_entry.id   AF-A0A929ZT84-F1
#
_cell.length_a   1.000
_cell.length_b   1.000
_cell.length_c   1.000
_cell.angle_alpha   90.00
_cell.angle_beta   90.00
_cell.angle_gamma   90.00
#
_symmetry.space_group_name_H-M   'P 1'
#
loop_
_entity.id
_entity.type
_entity.pdbx_description
1 polymer ?
#
loop_
_entity_poly.entity_id
_entity_poly.type
_entity_poly.pdbx_seq_one_letter_code
_entity_poly.pdbx_strand_id
1 'polypeptide(L)'
;VSEEAVVAMRLLQKLTNEYSIDKNRLYTTGQSMGGMISFHFNIKYPDVFAASLFVSSQWDANILAPLAKKKFFYIISAADPKASVGMNALSEVLNKEGAKFGEVEFSAQLPIKEQNAKVNALIKEGYDINFVRFTPKTVVPESAQSWKGGEHMYSFDYAYKLKSVRDWLFKQRKN
;
A
#
# COMPACT_ATOMS: atom_id res chain seq x y z
N VAL A 1 -14.83 9.46 7.85
CA VAL A 1 -14.66 9.29 6.39
C VAL A 1 -15.73 10.10 5.69
N SER A 2 -15.39 10.79 4.60
CA SER A 2 -16.29 11.74 3.92
C SER A 2 -17.33 11.04 3.02
N GLU A 3 -18.35 11.77 2.60
CA GLU A 3 -19.40 11.24 1.71
C GLU A 3 -18.86 10.85 0.34
N GLU A 4 -17.83 11.53 -0.16
CA GLU A 4 -17.20 11.28 -1.45
C GLU A 4 -16.58 9.88 -1.53
N ALA A 5 -16.01 9.38 -0.42
CA ALA A 5 -15.49 8.01 -0.37
C ALA A 5 -16.63 6.98 -0.53
N VAL A 6 -17.81 7.26 0.01
CA VAL A 6 -18.99 6.40 -0.16
C VAL A 6 -19.51 6.49 -1.60
N VAL A 7 -19.46 7.67 -2.23
CA VAL A 7 -19.78 7.82 -3.65
C VAL A 7 -18.87 6.96 -4.54
N ALA A 8 -17.56 6.93 -4.27
CA ALA A 8 -16.62 6.10 -5.02
C ALA A 8 -16.98 4.60 -4.95
N MET A 9 -17.39 4.10 -3.78
CA MET A 9 -17.83 2.70 -3.64
C MET A 9 -19.13 2.41 -4.38
N ARG A 10 -20.10 3.34 -4.35
CA ARG A 10 -21.34 3.21 -5.15
C ARG A 10 -21.05 3.22 -6.65
N LEU A 11 -20.12 4.07 -7.11
CA LEU A 11 -19.67 4.10 -8.48
C LEU A 11 -19.03 2.76 -8.88
N LEU A 12 -18.12 2.22 -8.06
CA LEU A 12 -17.52 0.91 -8.30
C LEU A 12 -18.59 -0.18 -8.43
N GLN A 13 -19.56 -0.24 -7.50
CA GLN A 13 -20.66 -1.20 -7.56
C GLN A 13 -21.46 -1.07 -8.87
N LYS A 14 -21.82 0.16 -9.24
CA LYS A 14 -22.51 0.45 -10.51
C LYS A 14 -21.72 -0.07 -11.71
N LEU A 15 -20.43 0.30 -11.81
CA LEU A 15 -19.58 -0.12 -12.93
C LEU A 15 -19.44 -1.65 -13.02
N THR A 16 -19.30 -2.34 -11.88
CA THR A 16 -19.19 -3.82 -11.88
C THR A 16 -20.49 -4.55 -12.20
N ASN A 17 -21.64 -3.86 -12.15
CA ASN A 17 -22.93 -4.39 -12.58
C ASN A 17 -23.22 -4.09 -14.05
N GLU A 18 -22.72 -2.98 -14.57
CA GLU A 18 -22.96 -2.52 -15.95
C GLU A 18 -21.97 -3.09 -16.97
N TYR A 19 -20.72 -3.29 -16.57
CA TYR A 19 -19.64 -3.73 -17.45
C TYR A 19 -19.13 -5.10 -17.05
N SER A 20 -18.47 -5.80 -17.98
CA SER A 20 -17.81 -7.09 -17.77
C SER A 20 -16.53 -6.98 -16.93
N ILE A 21 -16.62 -6.36 -15.75
CA ILE A 21 -15.54 -6.22 -14.79
C ILE A 21 -15.54 -7.45 -13.88
N ASP A 22 -14.40 -8.12 -13.78
CA ASP A 22 -14.22 -9.27 -12.90
C ASP A 22 -14.25 -8.86 -11.43
N LYS A 23 -15.38 -9.13 -10.77
CA LYS A 23 -15.60 -8.84 -9.33
C LYS A 23 -14.64 -9.58 -8.41
N ASN A 24 -13.93 -10.61 -8.89
CA ASN A 24 -12.90 -11.33 -8.12
C ASN A 24 -11.51 -10.71 -8.23
N ARG A 25 -11.33 -9.70 -9.10
CA ARG A 25 -10.06 -8.99 -9.35
C ARG A 25 -10.25 -7.47 -9.28
N LEU A 26 -10.91 -7.01 -8.23
CA LEU A 26 -10.98 -5.58 -7.90
C LEU A 26 -9.81 -5.23 -6.98
N TYR A 27 -9.14 -4.12 -7.26
CA TYR A 27 -8.01 -3.64 -6.46
C TYR A 27 -8.25 -2.21 -6.00
N THR A 28 -7.68 -1.83 -4.86
CA THR A 28 -7.68 -0.43 -4.42
C THR A 28 -6.26 0.06 -4.15
N THR A 29 -6.00 1.32 -4.47
CA THR A 29 -4.74 1.97 -4.14
C THR A 29 -4.98 3.45 -3.91
N GLY A 30 -4.09 4.06 -3.14
CA GLY A 30 -3.98 5.49 -3.02
C GLY A 30 -2.76 5.89 -2.22
N GLN A 31 -2.38 7.15 -2.39
CA GLN A 31 -1.30 7.80 -1.68
C GLN A 31 -1.85 8.77 -0.63
N SER A 32 -1.19 8.92 0.52
CA SER A 32 -1.61 9.84 1.59
C SER A 32 -3.10 9.65 1.93
N MET A 33 -3.92 10.71 1.90
CA MET A 33 -5.38 10.61 2.10
C MET A 33 -6.08 9.60 1.18
N GLY A 34 -5.60 9.39 -0.05
CA GLY A 34 -6.13 8.33 -0.92
C GLY A 34 -5.86 6.93 -0.35
N GLY A 35 -4.67 6.71 0.21
CA GLY A 35 -4.33 5.47 0.89
C GLY A 35 -5.12 5.26 2.18
N MET A 36 -5.42 6.35 2.89
CA MET A 36 -6.28 6.36 4.08
C MET A 36 -7.68 5.85 3.74
N ILE A 37 -8.21 6.29 2.60
CA ILE A 37 -9.50 5.82 2.08
C ILE A 37 -9.42 4.35 1.66
N SER A 38 -8.34 3.90 1.03
CA SER A 38 -8.13 2.49 0.72
C SER A 38 -8.08 1.62 1.98
N PHE A 39 -7.42 2.06 3.06
CA PHE A 39 -7.46 1.37 4.36
C PHE A 39 -8.89 1.25 4.86
N HIS A 40 -9.63 2.36 4.87
CA HIS A 40 -11.03 2.39 5.28
C HIS A 40 -11.88 1.41 4.46
N PHE A 41 -11.68 1.33 3.15
CA PHE A 41 -12.42 0.42 2.30
C PHE A 41 -12.13 -1.06 2.60
N ASN A 42 -10.88 -1.42 2.89
CA ASN A 42 -10.54 -2.79 3.27
C ASN A 42 -11.19 -3.21 4.60
N ILE A 43 -11.42 -2.26 5.50
CA ILE A 43 -12.06 -2.49 6.81
C ILE A 43 -13.58 -2.55 6.66
N LYS A 44 -14.17 -1.56 5.99
CA LYS A 44 -15.63 -1.40 5.88
C LYS A 44 -16.25 -2.33 4.84
N TYR A 45 -15.51 -2.68 3.79
CA TYR A 45 -15.96 -3.51 2.68
C TYR A 45 -14.96 -4.65 2.43
N PRO A 46 -14.78 -5.54 3.42
CA PRO A 46 -13.69 -6.53 3.42
C PRO A 46 -13.70 -7.46 2.19
N ASP A 47 -14.86 -7.71 1.59
CA ASP A 47 -15.00 -8.69 0.51
C ASP A 47 -14.97 -8.06 -0.90
N VAL A 48 -14.75 -6.74 -1.00
CA VAL A 48 -14.75 -6.06 -2.30
C VAL A 48 -13.42 -6.27 -3.03
N PHE A 49 -12.31 -5.95 -2.38
CA PHE A 49 -11.00 -5.91 -3.03
C PHE A 49 -10.22 -7.22 -2.84
N ALA A 50 -9.66 -7.74 -3.94
CA ALA A 50 -8.79 -8.90 -3.95
C ALA A 50 -7.42 -8.59 -3.34
N ALA A 51 -6.92 -7.38 -3.55
CA ALA A 51 -5.68 -6.88 -2.97
C ALA A 51 -5.59 -5.35 -3.01
N SER A 52 -4.67 -4.79 -2.23
CA SER A 52 -4.49 -3.35 -2.10
C SER A 52 -3.03 -2.90 -2.19
N LEU A 53 -2.82 -1.64 -2.57
CA LEU A 53 -1.53 -0.95 -2.50
C LEU A 53 -1.70 0.36 -1.73
N PHE A 54 -1.16 0.42 -0.51
CA PHE A 54 -1.13 1.62 0.31
C PHE A 54 0.21 2.34 0.12
N VAL A 55 0.18 3.64 -0.17
CA VAL A 55 1.40 4.42 -0.43
C VAL A 55 1.47 5.60 0.51
N SER A 56 2.53 5.68 1.33
CA SER A 56 2.83 6.82 2.23
C SER A 56 1.58 7.41 2.85
N SER A 57 0.89 6.53 3.58
CA SER A 57 -0.41 6.74 4.19
C SER A 57 -0.33 6.23 5.63
N GLN A 58 -1.42 6.28 6.37
CA GLN A 58 -1.54 5.76 7.73
C GLN A 58 -3.02 5.68 8.10
N TRP A 59 -3.38 4.92 9.12
CA TRP A 59 -4.75 4.94 9.64
C TRP A 59 -4.75 4.67 11.14
N ASP A 60 -5.91 4.78 11.77
CA ASP A 60 -6.08 4.46 13.19
C ASP A 60 -5.87 2.96 13.42
N ALA A 61 -4.82 2.61 14.16
CA ALA A 61 -4.42 1.23 14.43
C ALA A 61 -5.49 0.43 15.18
N ASN A 62 -6.35 1.09 15.95
CA ASN A 62 -7.40 0.42 16.74
C ASN A 62 -8.43 -0.32 15.87
N ILE A 63 -8.48 -0.02 14.57
CA ILE A 63 -9.44 -0.63 13.64
C ILE A 63 -8.78 -1.43 12.51
N LEU A 64 -7.47 -1.67 12.58
CA LEU A 64 -6.72 -2.34 11.51
C LEU A 64 -6.64 -3.86 11.64
N ALA A 65 -7.12 -4.47 12.73
CA ALA A 65 -7.11 -5.92 12.91
C ALA A 65 -7.67 -6.71 11.70
N PRO A 66 -8.74 -6.26 11.00
CA PRO A 66 -9.23 -6.95 9.80
C PRO A 66 -8.22 -7.09 8.66
N LEU A 67 -7.16 -6.27 8.62
CA LEU A 67 -6.11 -6.35 7.60
C LEU A 67 -5.22 -7.59 7.73
N ALA A 68 -5.23 -8.27 8.88
CA ALA A 68 -4.50 -9.52 9.10
C ALA A 68 -4.89 -10.64 8.12
N LYS A 69 -6.06 -10.53 7.48
CA LYS A 69 -6.59 -11.48 6.49
C LYS A 69 -6.61 -10.92 5.07
N LYS A 70 -5.91 -9.82 4.81
CA LYS A 70 -5.89 -9.13 3.51
C LYS A 70 -4.56 -9.32 2.80
N LYS A 71 -4.62 -9.15 1.47
CA LYS A 71 -3.46 -9.17 0.59
C LYS A 71 -3.09 -7.75 0.23
N PHE A 72 -1.91 -7.28 0.60
CA PHE A 72 -1.50 -5.94 0.22
C PHE A 72 0.01 -5.69 0.23
N PHE A 73 0.38 -4.65 -0.52
CA PHE A 73 1.63 -3.93 -0.32
C PHE A 73 1.38 -2.62 0.43
N TYR A 74 2.29 -2.28 1.34
CA TYR A 74 2.34 -0.97 1.98
C TYR A 74 3.75 -0.39 1.84
N ILE A 75 3.84 0.74 1.14
CA ILE A 75 5.11 1.32 0.70
C ILE A 75 5.22 2.73 1.25
N ILE A 76 6.33 3.04 1.92
CA ILE A 76 6.57 4.36 2.52
C ILE A 76 8.01 4.83 2.26
N SER A 77 8.28 6.12 2.47
CA SER A 77 9.65 6.54 2.83
C SER A 77 9.88 6.32 4.32
N ALA A 78 11.01 5.74 4.72
CA ALA A 78 11.36 5.57 6.13
C ALA A 78 11.51 6.92 6.86
N ALA A 79 11.80 8.00 6.13
CA ALA A 79 11.89 9.36 6.68
C ALA A 79 10.58 10.16 6.56
N ASP A 80 9.47 9.54 6.15
CA ASP A 80 8.13 10.10 6.33
C ASP A 80 7.63 9.82 7.76
N PRO A 81 7.57 10.82 8.65
CA PRO A 81 7.28 10.58 10.06
C PRO A 81 5.87 10.03 10.29
N LYS A 82 4.88 10.43 9.48
CA LYS A 82 3.49 10.00 9.69
C LYS A 82 3.29 8.58 9.16
N ALA A 83 3.79 8.30 7.96
CA ALA A 83 3.67 6.99 7.36
C ALA A 83 4.49 5.92 8.11
N SER A 84 5.70 6.27 8.59
CA SER A 84 6.51 5.37 9.42
C SER A 84 5.84 5.00 10.74
N VAL A 85 5.21 5.97 11.44
CA VAL A 85 4.43 5.67 12.65
C VAL A 85 3.23 4.77 12.32
N GLY A 86 2.51 5.07 11.22
CA GLY A 86 1.38 4.25 10.78
C GLY A 86 1.75 2.82 10.39
N MET A 87 2.86 2.64 9.68
CA MET A 87 3.39 1.32 9.31
C MET A 87 3.77 0.51 10.55
N ASN A 88 4.52 1.11 11.49
CA ASN A 88 4.89 0.42 12.72
C ASN A 88 3.67 0.01 13.56
N ALA A 89 2.69 0.90 13.69
CA ALA A 89 1.45 0.58 14.40
C ALA A 89 0.67 -0.56 13.73
N LEU A 90 0.64 -0.62 12.39
CA LEU A 90 0.07 -1.75 11.68
C LEU A 90 0.87 -3.04 11.89
N SER A 91 2.20 -3.01 11.84
CA SER A 91 3.04 -4.17 12.14
C SER A 91 2.73 -4.75 13.54
N GLU A 92 2.55 -3.90 14.55
CA GLU A 92 2.16 -4.33 15.91
C GLU A 92 0.78 -4.99 15.93
N VAL A 93 -0.20 -4.44 15.22
CA VAL A 93 -1.53 -5.05 15.09
C VAL A 93 -1.44 -6.41 14.41
N LEU A 94 -0.70 -6.53 13.30
CA LEU A 94 -0.53 -7.80 12.58
C LEU A 94 0.14 -8.86 13.44
N ASN A 95 1.16 -8.48 14.22
CA ASN A 95 1.81 -9.38 15.17
C ASN A 95 0.84 -9.89 16.24
N LYS A 96 -0.01 -9.03 16.80
CA LYS A 96 -1.06 -9.42 17.77
C LYS A 96 -2.08 -10.37 17.16
N GLU A 97 -2.44 -10.17 15.90
CA GLU A 97 -3.34 -11.05 15.14
C GLU A 97 -2.67 -12.33 14.61
N GLY A 98 -1.37 -12.51 14.85
CA GLY A 98 -0.60 -13.66 14.39
C GLY A 98 -0.34 -13.70 12.87
N ALA A 99 -0.61 -12.61 12.16
CA ALA A 99 -0.38 -12.51 10.72
C ALA A 99 1.12 -12.42 10.41
N LYS A 100 1.56 -13.18 9.41
CA LYS A 100 2.92 -13.11 8.88
C LYS A 100 2.97 -12.11 7.74
N PHE A 101 4.03 -11.31 7.71
CA PHE A 101 4.30 -10.34 6.67
C PHE A 101 5.79 -10.33 6.37
N GLY A 102 6.13 -9.98 5.13
CA GLY A 102 7.51 -9.74 4.73
C GLY A 102 7.81 -8.23 4.74
N GLU A 103 9.07 -7.87 4.94
CA GLU A 103 9.52 -6.49 4.89
C GLU A 103 10.83 -6.36 4.11
N VAL A 104 11.00 -5.27 3.37
CA VAL A 104 12.28 -4.92 2.73
C VAL A 104 12.52 -3.41 2.79
N GLU A 105 13.78 -3.02 2.96
CA GLU A 105 14.22 -1.64 2.84
C GLU A 105 15.30 -1.49 1.75
N PHE A 106 15.19 -0.46 0.92
CA PHE A 106 16.20 -0.11 -0.08
C PHE A 106 16.14 1.34 -0.54
N SER A 107 17.25 1.84 -1.09
CA SER A 107 17.29 3.18 -1.66
C SER A 107 16.40 3.30 -2.90
N ALA A 108 15.57 4.35 -2.93
CA ALA A 108 14.76 4.71 -4.10
C ALA A 108 15.62 5.12 -5.31
N GLN A 109 16.90 5.44 -5.11
CA GLN A 109 17.84 5.81 -6.17
C GLN A 109 18.52 4.62 -6.84
N LEU A 110 18.32 3.39 -6.33
CA LEU A 110 18.82 2.20 -7.01
C LEU A 110 18.25 2.12 -8.43
N PRO A 111 18.98 1.53 -9.40
CA PRO A 111 18.41 1.22 -10.69
C PRO A 111 17.09 0.47 -10.55
N ILE A 112 16.06 0.84 -11.34
CA ILE A 112 14.71 0.29 -11.19
C ILE A 112 14.68 -1.24 -11.29
N LYS A 113 15.61 -1.85 -12.04
CA LYS A 113 15.78 -3.30 -12.13
C LYS A 113 16.18 -3.91 -10.78
N GLU A 114 17.05 -3.26 -10.03
CA GLU A 114 17.50 -3.70 -8.70
C GLU A 114 16.41 -3.52 -7.65
N GLN A 115 15.67 -2.41 -7.70
CA GLN A 115 14.49 -2.21 -6.85
C GLN A 115 13.48 -3.33 -7.04
N ASN A 116 13.14 -3.65 -8.31
CA ASN A 116 12.24 -4.75 -8.63
C ASN A 116 12.81 -6.12 -8.25
N ALA A 117 14.13 -6.32 -8.29
CA ALA A 117 14.76 -7.56 -7.83
C ALA A 117 14.58 -7.76 -6.31
N LYS A 118 14.73 -6.69 -5.52
CA LYS A 118 14.47 -6.72 -4.07
C LYS A 118 13.00 -7.00 -3.76
N VAL A 119 12.07 -6.34 -4.46
CA VAL A 119 10.63 -6.63 -4.32
C VAL A 119 10.30 -8.07 -4.73
N ASN A 120 10.93 -8.61 -5.78
CA ASN A 120 10.74 -10.01 -6.17
C ASN A 120 11.28 -11.00 -5.14
N ALA A 121 12.39 -10.67 -4.47
CA ALA A 121 12.89 -11.48 -3.37
C ALA A 121 11.89 -11.51 -2.21
N LEU A 122 11.33 -10.36 -1.84
CA LEU A 122 10.26 -10.24 -0.84
C LEU A 122 9.01 -11.06 -1.23
N ILE A 123 8.53 -10.94 -2.47
CA ILE A 123 7.37 -11.71 -2.96
C ILE A 123 7.61 -13.22 -2.88
N LYS A 124 8.84 -13.70 -3.08
CA LYS A 124 9.19 -15.12 -3.00
C LYS A 124 9.07 -15.70 -1.60
N GLU A 125 9.02 -14.87 -0.56
CA GLU A 125 8.73 -15.32 0.81
C GLU A 125 7.29 -15.86 0.94
N GLY A 126 6.40 -15.49 0.01
CA GLY A 126 5.06 -16.09 -0.10
C GLY A 126 4.02 -15.49 0.84
N TYR A 127 4.31 -14.36 1.47
CA TYR A 127 3.35 -13.66 2.34
C TYR A 127 2.32 -12.86 1.55
N ASP A 128 1.09 -12.83 2.06
CA ASP A 128 0.00 -11.99 1.54
C ASP A 128 0.20 -10.50 1.88
N ILE A 129 0.96 -10.21 2.94
CA ILE A 129 1.21 -8.85 3.44
C ILE A 129 2.70 -8.52 3.28
N ASN A 130 2.98 -7.39 2.62
CA ASN A 130 4.34 -7.02 2.23
C ASN A 130 4.61 -5.53 2.49
N PHE A 131 5.69 -5.22 3.21
CA PHE A 131 6.11 -3.86 3.50
C PHE A 131 7.38 -3.48 2.73
N VAL A 132 7.38 -2.28 2.17
CA VAL A 132 8.53 -1.70 1.48
C VAL A 132 8.83 -0.34 2.09
N ARG A 133 10.08 -0.13 2.49
CA ARG A 133 10.59 1.17 2.91
C ARG A 133 11.63 1.66 1.92
N PHE A 134 11.46 2.89 1.44
CA PHE A 134 12.56 3.59 0.81
C PHE A 134 13.49 4.15 1.89
N THR A 135 14.79 3.88 1.77
CA THR A 135 15.81 4.38 2.69
C THR A 135 15.72 5.91 2.84
N PRO A 136 15.93 6.49 4.04
CA PRO A 136 15.88 7.94 4.26
C PRO A 136 16.67 8.76 3.24
N LYS A 137 16.12 9.90 2.82
CA LYS A 137 16.74 10.88 1.90
C LYS A 137 17.00 10.38 0.49
N THR A 138 16.44 9.23 0.10
CA THR A 138 16.62 8.67 -1.24
C THR A 138 15.47 8.99 -2.20
N VAL A 139 14.28 9.29 -1.69
CA VAL A 139 13.15 9.70 -2.55
C VAL A 139 13.23 11.16 -2.97
N VAL A 140 13.84 12.02 -2.13
CA VAL A 140 13.91 13.47 -2.38
C VAL A 140 15.14 13.79 -3.23
N PRO A 141 15.01 14.53 -4.35
CA PRO A 141 16.16 15.00 -5.11
C PRO A 141 16.99 15.98 -4.28
N GLU A 142 18.30 16.07 -4.55
CA GLU A 142 19.24 16.89 -3.79
C GLU A 142 18.78 18.36 -3.67
N SER A 143 18.25 18.92 -4.75
CA SER A 143 17.74 20.29 -4.81
C SER A 143 16.52 20.57 -3.93
N ALA A 144 15.85 19.54 -3.41
CA ALA A 144 14.64 19.66 -2.60
C ALA A 144 14.77 19.08 -1.19
N GLN A 145 15.98 18.69 -0.76
CA GLN A 145 16.22 18.04 0.54
C GLN A 145 15.77 18.87 1.76
N SER A 146 15.69 20.19 1.64
CA SER A 146 15.21 21.09 2.71
C SER A 146 13.69 21.13 2.85
N TRP A 147 12.93 20.58 1.88
CA TRP A 147 11.48 20.60 1.94
C TRP A 147 10.96 19.55 2.92
N LYS A 148 10.33 20.01 4.01
CA LYS A 148 9.79 19.17 5.09
C LYS A 148 8.78 18.10 4.64
N GLY A 149 8.11 18.30 3.50
CA GLY A 149 7.16 17.34 2.93
C GLY A 149 7.76 16.42 1.86
N GLY A 150 9.05 16.55 1.54
CA GLY A 150 9.67 15.87 0.42
C GLY A 150 9.59 14.35 0.53
N GLU A 151 9.94 13.80 1.69
CA GLU A 151 9.92 12.34 1.92
C GLU A 151 8.54 11.73 1.67
N HIS A 152 7.50 12.42 2.13
CA HIS A 152 6.12 12.03 1.89
C HIS A 152 5.78 12.10 0.41
N MET A 153 5.94 13.27 -0.22
CA MET A 153 5.41 13.54 -1.55
C MET A 153 6.18 12.82 -2.66
N TYR A 154 7.51 12.75 -2.58
CA TYR A 154 8.32 12.10 -3.61
C TYR A 154 8.21 10.58 -3.58
N SER A 155 7.96 9.97 -2.42
CA SER A 155 7.82 8.51 -2.30
C SER A 155 6.70 7.92 -3.17
N PHE A 156 5.68 8.72 -3.51
CA PHE A 156 4.53 8.25 -4.29
C PHE A 156 4.96 7.74 -5.67
N ASP A 157 5.73 8.55 -6.40
CA ASP A 157 6.17 8.22 -7.76
C ASP A 157 7.04 6.96 -7.78
N TYR A 158 7.97 6.84 -6.82
CA TYR A 158 8.79 5.63 -6.69
C TYR A 158 7.94 4.38 -6.40
N ALA A 159 6.97 4.46 -5.50
CA ALA A 159 6.10 3.33 -5.18
C ALA A 159 5.35 2.81 -6.42
N TYR A 160 4.78 3.71 -7.22
CA TYR A 160 4.01 3.33 -8.42
C TYR A 160 4.88 2.88 -9.60
N LYS A 161 6.19 3.17 -9.60
CA LYS A 161 7.15 2.70 -10.60
C LYS A 161 7.58 1.24 -10.42
N LEU A 162 7.37 0.66 -9.23
CA LEU A 162 7.72 -0.74 -8.95
C LEU A 162 6.84 -1.72 -9.74
N LYS A 163 7.33 -2.16 -10.89
CA LYS A 163 6.65 -3.14 -11.75
C LYS A 163 6.32 -4.43 -10.99
N SER A 164 7.23 -4.94 -10.16
CA SER A 164 7.01 -6.18 -9.40
C SER A 164 5.81 -6.10 -8.46
N VAL A 165 5.57 -4.93 -7.84
CA VAL A 165 4.38 -4.70 -6.99
C VAL A 165 3.11 -4.72 -7.84
N ARG A 166 3.11 -4.03 -8.98
CA ARG A 166 1.97 -3.99 -9.90
C ARG A 166 1.65 -5.38 -10.47
N ASP A 167 2.66 -6.12 -10.91
CA ASP A 167 2.52 -7.49 -11.40
C ASP A 167 1.97 -8.41 -10.30
N TRP A 168 2.44 -8.27 -9.06
CA TRP A 168 1.91 -9.03 -7.92
C TRP A 168 0.44 -8.69 -7.66
N LEU A 169 0.06 -7.41 -7.70
CA LEU A 169 -1.31 -6.97 -7.49
C LEU A 169 -2.26 -7.63 -8.50
N PHE A 170 -1.92 -7.60 -9.79
CA PHE A 170 -2.73 -8.20 -10.86
C PHE A 170 -2.80 -9.74 -10.84
N LYS A 171 -1.93 -10.40 -10.09
CA LYS A 171 -2.02 -11.86 -9.84
C LYS A 171 -3.01 -12.21 -8.73
N GLN A 172 -3.39 -11.26 -7.89
CA GLN A 172 -4.29 -11.53 -6.78
C GLN A 172 -5.73 -11.68 -7.27
N ARG A 173 -6.43 -12.64 -6.68
CA ARG A 173 -7.85 -12.91 -6.89
C ARG A 173 -8.49 -13.24 -5.53
N LYS A 174 -9.76 -12.89 -5.36
CA LYS A 174 -10.58 -13.42 -4.27
C LYS A 174 -10.79 -14.91 -4.47
N ASN A 175 -10.67 -15.69 -3.39
CA ASN A 175 -10.96 -17.12 -3.38
C ASN A 175 -12.45 -17.36 -3.59
#